data_AF-A0AAD3NTG1-F1
#
_entry.id   AF-A0AAD3NTG1-F1
#
_cell.length_a   1.000
_cell.length_b   1.000
_cell.length_c   1.000
_cell.angle_alpha   90.00
_cell.angle_beta   90.00
_cell.angle_gamma   90.00
#
_symmetry.space_group_name_H-M   'P 1'
#
loop_
_entity.id
_entity.type
_entity.pdbx_description
1 polymer ?
#
loop_
_entity_poly.entity_id
_entity_poly.type
_entity_poly.pdbx_seq_one_letter_code
_entity_poly.pdbx_strand_id
1 'polypeptide(L)'
;MFTSKLPTSTSVRRPTINADGSTSFIGLNRASNIPVSVRKANLFTPQTNRRPFMSGASTAGKSYTSTTDRNQPRSLKPNPDRDEQMKMFDHLVNFLRSNADHIPPPEPKKFFASVSTSESSRIFEFLILRCQPDFKFVKLETSVPEALALLEYPYIRSVTRSALLSVTTRNAAVGLLVIFDWLIVQAETPDEDEFADLEDPDDPDDPDQVINELYKNVNLYREGSREASKESFHKLYPIIELQSIQDELLQVSEETVRLKQSLENIDDLEHDLACRQEDLVKWKDYHVKMKDYMESKRTAEKEANQYNAKLASQNEELAARVEKLDLEVKTHRFSIEDIEIDKAAIARLESKQSLLLTELKDAYSDSDQLENDHRKCLNELKTKTIQKLQGILQNKENELRKLESEKDFNISKFSERRAKEEQMRLDERQVLNVEISNIRGAIALKQKEFENVSAEINEMSALQQQYRQTLQKNILMESSSILDDTRKCKTELLAALATREKDNEVVKRFLKRFRRLAANH
;
A
#
# COMPACT_ATOMS: atom_id res chain seq x y z
N MET A 1 -6.06 10.78 31.07
CA MET A 1 -6.98 9.67 30.78
C MET A 1 -7.18 9.59 29.27
N PHE A 2 -6.45 8.71 28.59
CA PHE A 2 -6.72 8.31 27.21
C PHE A 2 -6.38 6.82 27.10
N THR A 3 -7.37 6.02 26.74
CA THR A 3 -7.32 4.55 26.78
C THR A 3 -6.78 4.02 25.45
N SER A 4 -5.62 3.37 25.50
CA SER A 4 -5.07 2.59 24.39
C SER A 4 -5.80 1.24 24.31
N LYS A 5 -6.48 1.00 23.18
CA LYS A 5 -6.99 -0.34 22.85
C LYS A 5 -6.06 -0.95 21.80
N LEU A 6 -5.21 -1.86 22.24
CA LEU A 6 -4.50 -2.81 21.38
C LEU A 6 -5.50 -3.87 20.89
N PRO A 7 -5.48 -4.30 19.62
CA PRO A 7 -6.19 -5.50 19.21
C PRO A 7 -5.28 -6.72 19.41
N THR A 8 -5.63 -7.55 20.39
CA THR A 8 -5.17 -8.94 20.47
C THR A 8 -6.08 -9.80 19.58
N SER A 9 -5.55 -10.36 18.49
CA SER A 9 -6.18 -11.51 17.83
C SER A 9 -5.14 -12.31 17.05
N THR A 10 -4.60 -13.33 17.69
CA THR A 10 -3.89 -14.44 17.05
C THR A 10 -4.76 -15.69 17.14
N SER A 11 -5.83 -15.74 16.34
CA SER A 11 -6.60 -16.97 16.12
C SER A 11 -5.96 -17.78 14.98
N VAL A 12 -4.96 -18.59 15.31
CA VAL A 12 -4.45 -19.63 14.41
C VAL A 12 -5.45 -20.80 14.43
N ARG A 13 -6.31 -20.89 13.39
CA ARG A 13 -7.18 -22.07 13.20
C ARG A 13 -6.43 -23.14 12.41
N ARG A 14 -6.25 -24.31 13.02
CA ARG A 14 -5.72 -25.49 12.33
C ARG A 14 -6.77 -26.04 11.35
N PRO A 15 -6.37 -26.49 10.15
CA PRO A 15 -7.27 -27.17 9.23
C PRO A 15 -7.67 -28.54 9.80
N THR A 16 -8.97 -28.83 9.81
CA THR A 16 -9.51 -30.16 10.08
C THR A 16 -9.46 -30.99 8.80
N ILE A 17 -8.84 -32.16 8.89
CA ILE A 17 -8.72 -33.16 7.81
C ILE A 17 -9.90 -34.12 7.95
N ASN A 18 -10.69 -34.27 6.88
CA ASN A 18 -11.75 -35.29 6.84
C ASN A 18 -11.14 -36.68 6.59
N ALA A 19 -11.84 -37.74 7.00
CA ALA A 19 -11.35 -39.13 6.97
C ALA A 19 -11.09 -39.70 5.55
N ASP A 20 -11.40 -38.94 4.50
CA ASP A 20 -11.13 -39.25 3.10
C ASP A 20 -9.90 -38.50 2.54
N GLY A 21 -9.18 -37.75 3.38
CA GLY A 21 -8.01 -36.97 2.98
C GLY A 21 -8.34 -35.63 2.31
N SER A 22 -9.62 -35.24 2.23
CA SER A 22 -10.03 -33.95 1.67
C SER A 22 -9.96 -32.83 2.73
N THR A 23 -9.38 -31.68 2.35
CA THR A 23 -9.35 -30.47 3.17
C THR A 23 -10.43 -29.50 2.71
N SER A 24 -11.54 -29.44 3.43
CA SER A 24 -12.62 -28.47 3.13
C SER A 24 -12.33 -27.13 3.79
N PHE A 25 -12.01 -26.10 2.98
CA PHE A 25 -11.97 -24.71 3.42
C PHE A 25 -13.39 -24.18 3.60
N ILE A 26 -13.83 -24.02 4.85
CA ILE A 26 -15.11 -23.39 5.17
C ILE A 26 -14.87 -21.89 5.39
N GLY A 27 -15.45 -21.06 4.51
CA GLY A 27 -15.83 -19.69 4.83
C GLY A 27 -14.93 -18.57 4.32
N LEU A 28 -15.08 -18.21 3.03
CA LEU A 28 -14.79 -16.86 2.53
C LEU A 28 -15.87 -16.44 1.52
N ASN A 29 -17.04 -16.04 2.01
CA ASN A 29 -17.94 -15.19 1.23
C ASN A 29 -17.42 -13.75 1.28
N ARG A 30 -16.42 -13.44 0.46
CA ARG A 30 -16.12 -12.07 0.03
C ARG A 30 -16.33 -11.99 -1.48
N ALA A 31 -17.15 -11.04 -1.90
CA ALA A 31 -17.39 -10.73 -3.30
C ALA A 31 -16.08 -10.31 -3.97
N SER A 32 -15.49 -11.21 -4.76
CA SER A 32 -14.39 -10.90 -5.66
C SER A 32 -14.95 -10.31 -6.96
N ASN A 33 -14.68 -9.04 -7.22
CA ASN A 33 -14.85 -8.41 -8.53
C ASN A 33 -13.80 -8.97 -9.51
N ILE A 34 -14.04 -10.17 -10.01
CA ILE A 34 -13.27 -10.78 -11.10
C ILE A 34 -14.26 -11.07 -12.23
N PRO A 35 -14.09 -10.49 -13.44
CA PRO A 35 -14.97 -10.76 -14.57
C PRO A 35 -14.90 -12.24 -14.97
N VAL A 36 -16.07 -12.82 -15.25
CA VAL A 36 -16.33 -14.25 -15.48
C VAL A 36 -15.73 -14.79 -16.79
N SER A 37 -15.02 -13.98 -17.58
CA SER A 37 -14.53 -14.36 -18.91
C SER A 37 -13.20 -15.12 -18.95
N VAL A 38 -12.56 -15.41 -17.80
CA VAL A 38 -11.27 -16.13 -17.76
C VAL A 38 -11.31 -17.34 -16.80
N ARG A 39 -12.44 -18.04 -16.72
CA ARG A 39 -12.44 -19.43 -16.22
C ARG A 39 -12.19 -20.38 -17.38
N LYS A 40 -10.90 -20.68 -17.52
CA LYS A 40 -10.24 -21.74 -18.28
C LYS A 40 -11.17 -22.81 -18.88
N ALA A 41 -11.02 -22.96 -20.19
CA ALA A 41 -11.30 -24.18 -20.92
C ALA A 41 -10.63 -25.38 -20.24
N ASN A 42 -11.45 -26.33 -19.79
CA ASN A 42 -11.02 -27.69 -19.56
C ASN A 42 -11.12 -28.42 -20.92
N LEU A 43 -9.98 -28.54 -21.61
CA LEU A 43 -9.78 -29.61 -22.57
C LEU A 43 -9.77 -30.96 -21.81
N PHE A 44 -10.37 -31.98 -22.42
CA PHE A 44 -10.43 -33.39 -21.99
C PHE A 44 -11.39 -33.75 -20.85
N THR A 45 -12.67 -33.96 -21.19
CA THR A 45 -13.45 -35.13 -20.73
C THR A 45 -14.48 -35.52 -21.81
N PRO A 46 -14.60 -36.81 -22.18
CA PRO A 46 -15.68 -37.26 -23.05
C PRO A 46 -16.88 -37.65 -22.19
N GLN A 47 -17.97 -36.87 -22.20
CA GLN A 47 -19.23 -37.29 -21.58
C GLN A 47 -20.43 -37.06 -22.50
N THR A 48 -20.76 -38.16 -23.17
CA THR A 48 -22.11 -38.71 -23.40
C THR A 48 -23.32 -37.88 -22.96
N ASN A 49 -24.16 -37.59 -23.95
CA ASN A 49 -25.62 -37.60 -23.92
C ASN A 49 -26.26 -38.09 -22.60
N ARG A 50 -27.00 -37.20 -21.92
CA ARG A 50 -28.35 -37.49 -21.38
C ARG A 50 -29.01 -36.22 -20.86
N ARG A 51 -30.00 -35.73 -21.62
CA ARG A 51 -31.07 -34.86 -21.11
C ARG A 51 -31.94 -35.65 -20.13
N PRO A 52 -32.45 -35.03 -19.06
CA PRO A 52 -33.75 -35.38 -18.52
C PRO A 52 -34.76 -34.30 -18.91
N PHE A 53 -35.84 -34.76 -19.53
CA PHE A 53 -37.13 -34.08 -19.58
C PHE A 53 -37.56 -33.71 -18.16
N MET A 54 -37.92 -32.44 -17.93
CA MET A 54 -38.97 -32.12 -16.97
C MET A 54 -39.91 -31.08 -17.57
N SER A 55 -41.14 -31.58 -17.76
CA SER A 55 -42.36 -30.85 -18.01
C SER A 55 -42.68 -29.93 -16.82
N GLY A 56 -43.08 -28.70 -17.10
CA GLY A 56 -43.46 -27.71 -16.10
C GLY A 56 -44.16 -26.54 -16.76
N ALA A 57 -45.47 -26.67 -16.89
CA ALA A 57 -46.40 -25.75 -17.53
C ALA A 57 -46.19 -24.28 -17.21
N SER A 58 -46.14 -23.45 -18.25
CA SER A 58 -46.62 -22.07 -18.18
C SER A 58 -47.20 -21.66 -19.52
N THR A 59 -48.53 -21.68 -19.56
CA THR A 59 -49.39 -21.24 -20.66
C THR A 59 -49.53 -19.73 -20.63
N ALA A 60 -48.91 -19.01 -21.57
CA ALA A 60 -49.40 -17.71 -22.06
C ALA A 60 -48.51 -17.18 -23.21
N GLY A 61 -49.14 -16.79 -24.32
CA GLY A 61 -48.53 -15.89 -25.31
C GLY A 61 -47.86 -16.54 -26.52
N LYS A 62 -48.64 -17.18 -27.40
CA LYS A 62 -48.22 -17.52 -28.76
C LYS A 62 -48.00 -16.23 -29.57
N SER A 63 -46.78 -15.70 -29.58
CA SER A 63 -46.29 -14.86 -30.66
C SER A 63 -45.66 -15.78 -31.71
N TYR A 64 -46.28 -15.86 -32.89
CA TYR A 64 -45.70 -16.50 -34.06
C TYR A 64 -44.53 -15.66 -34.57
N THR A 65 -43.35 -15.82 -33.97
CA THR A 65 -42.10 -15.46 -34.65
C THR A 65 -41.74 -16.62 -35.55
N SER A 66 -42.10 -16.48 -36.82
CA SER A 66 -41.61 -17.30 -37.92
C SER A 66 -40.09 -17.41 -37.86
N THR A 67 -39.61 -18.59 -37.51
CA THR A 67 -38.25 -19.04 -37.80
C THR A 67 -38.11 -19.22 -39.30
N THR A 68 -37.83 -18.14 -40.01
CA THR A 68 -37.26 -18.21 -41.36
C THR A 68 -35.76 -18.05 -41.24
N ASP A 69 -35.04 -19.00 -41.83
CA ASP A 69 -33.60 -19.02 -42.03
C ASP A 69 -32.97 -17.63 -42.11
N ARG A 70 -32.13 -17.32 -41.11
CA ARG A 70 -31.33 -16.08 -41.05
C ARG A 70 -30.05 -16.16 -41.88
N ASN A 71 -29.88 -17.21 -42.69
CA ASN A 71 -28.66 -17.48 -43.45
C ASN A 71 -28.80 -17.30 -44.98
N GLN A 72 -29.89 -16.72 -45.48
CA GLN A 72 -29.87 -16.16 -46.84
C GLN A 72 -29.54 -14.66 -46.75
N PRO A 73 -28.57 -14.15 -47.52
CA PRO A 73 -28.38 -12.71 -47.64
C PRO A 73 -29.69 -12.13 -48.15
N ARG A 74 -30.40 -11.37 -47.31
CA ARG A 74 -31.45 -10.48 -47.81
C ARG A 74 -30.75 -9.56 -48.81
N SER A 75 -31.00 -9.76 -50.10
CA SER A 75 -30.49 -8.86 -51.13
C SER A 75 -30.87 -7.45 -50.72
N LEU A 76 -29.86 -6.64 -50.39
CA LEU A 76 -30.01 -5.24 -50.03
C LEU A 76 -30.56 -4.54 -51.27
N LYS A 77 -31.87 -4.43 -51.41
CA LYS A 77 -32.39 -3.32 -52.20
C LYS A 77 -31.91 -2.06 -51.50
N PRO A 78 -31.26 -1.12 -52.20
CA PRO A 78 -31.19 0.24 -51.69
C PRO A 78 -32.66 0.66 -51.49
N ASN A 79 -33.06 0.93 -50.25
CA ASN A 79 -34.33 1.63 -50.05
C ASN A 79 -34.09 3.01 -50.68
N PRO A 80 -34.74 3.30 -51.81
CA PRO A 80 -34.42 4.50 -52.57
C PRO A 80 -34.64 5.72 -51.69
N ASP A 81 -33.74 6.69 -51.77
CA ASP A 81 -33.89 7.93 -51.01
C ASP A 81 -35.13 8.70 -51.48
N ARG A 82 -35.63 9.63 -50.67
CA ARG A 82 -36.87 10.38 -50.98
C ARG A 82 -36.82 11.08 -52.34
N ASP A 83 -35.64 11.56 -52.74
CA ASP A 83 -35.43 12.23 -54.02
C ASP A 83 -35.43 11.24 -55.18
N GLU A 84 -34.88 10.03 -55.00
CA GLU A 84 -34.92 8.94 -55.97
C GLU A 84 -36.34 8.39 -56.13
N GLN A 85 -37.08 8.25 -55.02
CA GLN A 85 -38.51 7.91 -55.06
C GLN A 85 -39.29 8.91 -55.91
N MET A 86 -39.00 10.21 -55.80
CA MET A 86 -39.68 11.21 -56.62
C MET A 86 -39.27 11.10 -58.10
N LYS A 87 -38.00 10.86 -58.40
CA LYS A 87 -37.53 10.65 -59.78
C LYS A 87 -38.18 9.44 -60.44
N MET A 88 -38.23 8.30 -59.76
CA MET A 88 -38.91 7.10 -60.27
C MET A 88 -40.41 7.31 -60.43
N PHE A 89 -41.02 8.09 -59.54
CA PHE A 89 -42.43 8.46 -59.66
C PHE A 89 -42.69 9.36 -60.88
N ASP A 90 -41.85 10.37 -61.08
CA ASP A 90 -41.93 11.25 -62.26
C ASP A 90 -41.69 10.45 -63.54
N HIS A 91 -40.76 9.47 -63.53
CA HIS A 91 -40.51 8.55 -64.63
C HIS A 91 -41.76 7.73 -64.98
N LEU A 92 -42.38 7.09 -63.98
CA LEU A 92 -43.65 6.37 -64.13
C LEU A 92 -44.75 7.26 -64.71
N VAL A 93 -44.93 8.47 -64.18
CA VAL A 93 -45.96 9.40 -64.63
C VAL A 93 -45.72 9.84 -66.08
N ASN A 94 -44.47 10.13 -66.45
CA ASN A 94 -44.12 10.53 -67.81
C ASN A 94 -44.35 9.37 -68.77
N PHE A 95 -43.91 8.16 -68.42
CA PHE A 95 -44.10 6.98 -69.26
C PHE A 95 -45.59 6.66 -69.51
N LEU A 96 -46.41 6.69 -68.45
CA LEU A 96 -47.85 6.46 -68.58
C LEU A 96 -48.54 7.56 -69.42
N ARG A 97 -48.13 8.82 -69.29
CA ARG A 97 -48.67 9.91 -70.13
C ARG A 97 -48.31 9.78 -71.59
N SER A 98 -47.16 9.20 -71.91
CA SER A 98 -46.69 9.05 -73.29
C SER A 98 -47.22 7.78 -73.97
N ASN A 99 -47.51 6.72 -73.20
CA ASN A 99 -47.80 5.40 -73.76
C ASN A 99 -49.16 4.80 -73.33
N ALA A 100 -49.85 5.38 -72.36
CA ALA A 100 -51.07 4.82 -71.76
C ALA A 100 -52.20 5.86 -71.60
N ASP A 101 -52.73 6.39 -72.71
CA ASP A 101 -53.81 7.40 -72.72
C ASP A 101 -55.08 6.98 -71.93
N HIS A 102 -55.29 5.68 -71.74
CA HIS A 102 -56.43 5.11 -71.04
C HIS A 102 -56.22 4.99 -69.51
N ILE A 103 -54.99 5.20 -69.01
CA ILE A 103 -54.66 5.15 -67.58
C ILE A 103 -54.40 6.57 -67.09
N PRO A 104 -55.22 7.12 -66.18
CA PRO A 104 -54.98 8.44 -65.63
C PRO A 104 -53.66 8.43 -64.83
N PRO A 105 -52.79 9.44 -65.00
CA PRO A 105 -51.53 9.49 -64.30
C PRO A 105 -51.76 9.59 -62.77
N PRO A 106 -51.07 8.79 -61.96
CA PRO A 106 -51.24 8.82 -60.51
C PRO A 106 -50.83 10.18 -59.93
N GLU A 107 -51.51 10.63 -58.88
CA GLU A 107 -51.11 11.84 -58.15
C GLU A 107 -50.09 11.48 -57.05
N PRO A 108 -48.98 12.22 -56.91
CA PRO A 108 -47.90 11.88 -55.97
C PRO A 108 -48.38 11.78 -54.52
N LYS A 109 -49.26 12.70 -54.09
CA LYS A 109 -49.82 12.69 -52.73
C LYS A 109 -50.70 11.47 -52.45
N LYS A 110 -51.46 11.00 -53.45
CA LYS A 110 -52.35 9.84 -53.33
C LYS A 110 -51.56 8.53 -53.41
N PHE A 111 -50.60 8.47 -54.32
CA PHE A 111 -49.78 7.28 -54.56
C PHE A 111 -48.94 6.89 -53.35
N PHE A 112 -48.18 7.83 -52.77
CA PHE A 112 -47.34 7.53 -51.59
C PHE A 112 -48.12 7.39 -50.27
N ALA A 113 -49.35 7.93 -50.20
CA ALA A 113 -50.19 7.80 -49.01
C ALA A 113 -50.99 6.50 -49.00
N SER A 114 -51.65 6.17 -50.12
CA SER A 114 -52.50 5.00 -50.27
C SER A 114 -52.85 4.76 -51.74
N VAL A 115 -51.93 4.19 -52.52
CA VAL A 115 -52.25 3.71 -53.88
C VAL A 115 -53.31 2.60 -53.80
N SER A 116 -54.30 2.66 -54.68
CA SER A 116 -55.36 1.66 -54.71
C SER A 116 -54.88 0.36 -55.38
N THR A 117 -55.41 -0.78 -54.94
CA THR A 117 -55.12 -2.08 -55.57
C THR A 117 -55.59 -2.12 -57.02
N SER A 118 -56.69 -1.43 -57.36
CA SER A 118 -57.19 -1.30 -58.73
C SER A 118 -56.26 -0.48 -59.63
N GLU A 119 -55.71 0.62 -59.10
CA GLU A 119 -54.81 1.51 -59.84
C GLU A 119 -53.46 0.83 -60.09
N SER A 120 -52.87 0.23 -59.05
CA SER A 120 -51.66 -0.58 -59.19
C SER A 120 -51.85 -1.78 -60.13
N SER A 121 -53.00 -2.46 -60.09
CA SER A 121 -53.30 -3.55 -61.03
C SER A 121 -53.33 -3.11 -62.49
N ARG A 122 -53.94 -1.96 -62.79
CA ARG A 122 -53.97 -1.42 -64.17
C ARG A 122 -52.59 -1.04 -64.67
N ILE A 123 -51.77 -0.43 -63.80
CA ILE A 123 -50.40 -0.07 -64.14
C ILE A 123 -49.57 -1.33 -64.41
N PHE A 124 -49.68 -2.37 -63.57
CA PHE A 124 -48.99 -3.64 -63.79
C PHE A 124 -49.42 -4.33 -65.08
N GLU A 125 -50.73 -4.44 -65.30
CA GLU A 125 -51.29 -5.06 -66.51
C GLU A 125 -50.76 -4.39 -67.77
N PHE A 126 -50.78 -3.05 -67.81
CA PHE A 126 -50.25 -2.28 -68.93
C PHE A 126 -48.75 -2.51 -69.16
N LEU A 127 -47.92 -2.39 -68.11
CA LEU A 127 -46.48 -2.52 -68.24
C LEU A 127 -46.05 -3.95 -68.62
N ILE A 128 -46.70 -4.97 -68.03
CA ILE A 128 -46.41 -6.38 -68.33
C ILE A 128 -46.80 -6.72 -69.76
N LEU A 129 -47.99 -6.30 -70.22
CA LEU A 129 -48.41 -6.54 -71.61
C LEU A 129 -47.53 -5.82 -72.63
N ARG A 130 -46.85 -4.74 -72.23
CA ARG A 130 -45.89 -4.06 -73.08
C ARG A 130 -44.61 -4.87 -73.26
N CYS A 131 -44.16 -5.56 -72.21
CA CYS A 131 -42.98 -6.43 -72.26
C CYS A 131 -43.31 -7.84 -72.82
N GLN A 132 -44.53 -8.32 -72.61
CA GLN A 132 -44.99 -9.67 -72.95
C GLN A 132 -46.44 -9.60 -73.48
N PRO A 133 -46.64 -9.36 -74.79
CA PRO A 133 -47.97 -9.14 -75.38
C PRO A 133 -48.95 -10.30 -75.20
N ASP A 134 -48.44 -11.55 -75.15
CA ASP A 134 -49.27 -12.76 -75.04
C ASP A 134 -49.60 -13.16 -73.58
N PHE A 135 -49.15 -12.39 -72.59
CA PHE A 135 -49.34 -12.73 -71.19
C PHE A 135 -50.79 -12.49 -70.72
N LYS A 136 -51.41 -13.51 -70.10
CA LYS A 136 -52.80 -13.42 -69.63
C LYS A 136 -52.88 -12.91 -68.19
N PHE A 137 -53.27 -11.65 -68.02
CA PHE A 137 -53.40 -11.04 -66.70
C PHE A 137 -54.73 -11.44 -66.01
N VAL A 138 -54.66 -12.25 -64.93
CA VAL A 138 -55.86 -12.71 -64.18
C VAL A 138 -56.09 -11.94 -62.87
N LYS A 139 -55.15 -11.98 -61.93
CA LYS A 139 -55.22 -11.28 -60.63
C LYS A 139 -53.83 -10.77 -60.24
N LEU A 140 -53.78 -9.56 -59.68
CA LEU A 140 -52.51 -8.91 -59.27
C LEU A 140 -51.59 -9.84 -58.47
N GLU A 141 -52.13 -10.54 -57.47
CA GLU A 141 -51.37 -11.42 -56.56
C GLU A 141 -50.71 -12.64 -57.22
N THR A 142 -51.26 -13.12 -58.34
CA THR A 142 -50.81 -14.35 -59.01
C THR A 142 -50.05 -14.01 -60.29
N SER A 143 -50.61 -13.08 -61.08
CA SER A 143 -50.07 -12.69 -62.38
C SER A 143 -48.75 -11.92 -62.25
N VAL A 144 -48.61 -11.05 -61.25
CA VAL A 144 -47.40 -10.22 -61.13
C VAL A 144 -46.16 -11.06 -60.77
N PRO A 145 -46.19 -11.96 -59.77
CA PRO A 145 -45.04 -12.83 -59.52
C PRO A 145 -44.72 -13.76 -60.68
N GLU A 146 -45.72 -14.26 -61.40
CA GLU A 146 -45.53 -15.12 -62.57
C GLU A 146 -44.87 -14.36 -63.74
N ALA A 147 -45.38 -13.19 -64.09
CA ALA A 147 -44.80 -12.34 -65.11
C ALA A 147 -43.38 -11.89 -64.76
N LEU A 148 -43.13 -11.49 -63.52
CA LEU A 148 -41.79 -11.09 -63.08
C LEU A 148 -40.82 -12.28 -63.03
N ALA A 149 -41.29 -13.51 -62.86
CA ALA A 149 -40.44 -14.70 -62.97
C ALA A 149 -40.07 -14.99 -64.43
N LEU A 150 -41.00 -14.80 -65.37
CA LEU A 150 -40.75 -14.94 -66.82
C LEU A 150 -39.78 -13.86 -67.33
N LEU A 151 -39.88 -12.64 -66.82
CA LEU A 151 -38.98 -11.53 -67.13
C LEU A 151 -37.67 -11.56 -66.30
N GLU A 152 -37.42 -12.64 -65.57
CA GLU A 152 -36.21 -12.84 -64.76
C GLU A 152 -35.90 -11.71 -63.76
N TYR A 153 -36.94 -11.15 -63.11
CA TYR A 153 -36.77 -10.04 -62.18
C TYR A 153 -35.80 -10.39 -61.03
N PRO A 154 -34.67 -9.67 -60.87
CA PRO A 154 -33.60 -10.05 -59.95
C PRO A 154 -34.02 -10.09 -58.48
N TYR A 155 -35.09 -9.38 -58.12
CA TYR A 155 -35.59 -9.30 -56.75
C TYR A 155 -36.93 -10.03 -56.55
N ILE A 156 -37.24 -11.05 -57.37
CA ILE A 156 -38.51 -11.79 -57.31
C ILE A 156 -38.85 -12.30 -55.90
N ARG A 157 -37.85 -12.77 -55.14
CA ARG A 157 -38.01 -13.28 -53.76
C ARG A 157 -38.49 -12.21 -52.76
N SER A 158 -38.31 -10.93 -53.08
CA SER A 158 -38.77 -9.81 -52.25
C SER A 158 -40.24 -9.45 -52.50
N VAL A 159 -40.80 -9.89 -53.62
CA VAL A 159 -42.19 -9.62 -54.00
C VAL A 159 -43.08 -10.68 -53.35
N THR A 160 -43.58 -10.35 -52.15
CA THR A 160 -44.49 -11.25 -51.43
C THR A 160 -45.93 -11.02 -51.84
N ARG A 161 -46.72 -12.10 -51.88
CA ARG A 161 -48.18 -12.03 -52.13
C ARG A 161 -48.88 -11.06 -51.18
N SER A 162 -48.45 -11.00 -49.91
CA SER A 162 -48.95 -10.04 -48.92
C SER A 162 -48.68 -8.58 -49.30
N ALA A 163 -47.52 -8.27 -49.90
CA ALA A 163 -47.21 -6.90 -50.34
C ALA A 163 -48.10 -6.44 -51.50
N LEU A 164 -48.46 -7.36 -52.40
CA LEU A 164 -49.40 -7.11 -53.50
C LEU A 164 -50.87 -7.03 -53.04
N LEU A 165 -51.19 -7.59 -51.87
CA LEU A 165 -52.51 -7.44 -51.23
C LEU A 165 -52.63 -6.14 -50.43
N SER A 166 -51.55 -5.72 -49.76
CA SER A 166 -51.52 -4.55 -48.87
C SER A 166 -50.81 -3.34 -49.49
N VAL A 167 -51.17 -3.04 -50.75
CA VAL A 167 -50.61 -1.94 -51.55
C VAL A 167 -50.85 -0.56 -50.91
N THR A 168 -51.81 -0.47 -49.97
CA THR A 168 -52.20 0.76 -49.29
C THR A 168 -51.18 1.31 -48.30
N THR A 169 -50.11 0.57 -47.99
CA THR A 169 -49.06 1.04 -47.08
C THR A 169 -47.97 1.80 -47.84
N ARG A 170 -47.45 2.89 -47.25
CA ARG A 170 -46.38 3.69 -47.86
C ARG A 170 -45.15 2.87 -48.27
N ASN A 171 -44.75 1.90 -47.45
CA ASN A 171 -43.59 1.05 -47.76
C ASN A 171 -43.90 0.08 -48.91
N ALA A 172 -45.13 -0.43 -49.02
CA ALA A 172 -45.55 -1.22 -50.17
C ALA A 172 -45.58 -0.37 -51.44
N ALA A 173 -46.08 0.87 -51.38
CA ALA A 173 -46.09 1.80 -52.51
C ALA A 173 -44.69 2.07 -53.06
N VAL A 174 -43.70 2.29 -52.18
CA VAL A 174 -42.29 2.44 -52.58
C VAL A 174 -41.76 1.13 -53.19
N GLY A 175 -42.10 -0.01 -52.62
CA GLY A 175 -41.73 -1.32 -53.16
C GLY A 175 -42.29 -1.57 -54.57
N LEU A 176 -43.54 -1.18 -54.81
CA LEU A 176 -44.16 -1.24 -56.14
C LEU A 176 -43.52 -0.28 -57.13
N LEU A 177 -43.20 0.93 -56.68
CA LEU A 177 -42.58 1.93 -57.52
C LEU A 177 -41.26 1.44 -58.12
N VAL A 178 -40.44 0.75 -57.32
CA VAL A 178 -39.18 0.14 -57.79
C VAL A 178 -39.43 -0.96 -58.83
N ILE A 179 -40.55 -1.67 -58.73
CA ILE A 179 -40.91 -2.71 -59.72
C ILE A 179 -41.43 -2.04 -61.00
N PHE A 180 -42.24 -1.00 -60.88
CA PHE A 180 -42.75 -0.24 -62.03
C PHE A 180 -41.61 0.42 -62.81
N ASP A 181 -40.69 1.08 -62.12
CA ASP A 181 -39.53 1.72 -62.74
C ASP A 181 -38.68 0.69 -63.51
N TRP A 182 -38.44 -0.49 -62.92
CA TRP A 182 -37.73 -1.57 -63.60
C TRP A 182 -38.50 -2.08 -64.83
N LEU A 183 -39.81 -2.30 -64.73
CA LEU A 183 -40.64 -2.72 -65.87
C LEU A 183 -40.67 -1.67 -66.99
N ILE A 184 -40.65 -0.38 -66.64
CA ILE A 184 -40.56 0.70 -67.63
C ILE A 184 -39.23 0.62 -68.38
N VAL A 185 -38.12 0.45 -67.67
CA VAL A 185 -36.81 0.28 -68.31
C VAL A 185 -36.81 -0.90 -69.26
N GLN A 186 -37.40 -2.05 -68.88
CA GLN A 186 -37.53 -3.21 -69.76
C GLN A 186 -38.45 -2.96 -70.96
N ALA A 187 -39.51 -2.17 -70.79
CA ALA A 187 -40.43 -1.81 -71.88
C ALA A 187 -39.87 -0.72 -72.81
N GLU A 188 -38.88 0.04 -72.35
CA GLU A 188 -38.20 1.10 -73.12
C GLU A 188 -36.95 0.62 -73.84
N THR A 189 -36.29 -0.44 -73.37
CA THR A 189 -35.25 -1.13 -74.14
C THR A 189 -35.90 -1.77 -75.36
N PRO A 190 -35.69 -1.26 -76.58
CA PRO A 190 -36.08 -2.02 -77.76
C PRO A 190 -35.34 -3.36 -77.70
N ASP A 191 -35.98 -4.43 -78.15
CA ASP A 191 -35.35 -5.73 -78.32
C ASP A 191 -34.09 -5.53 -79.19
N GLU A 192 -32.92 -5.36 -78.57
CA GLU A 192 -31.63 -5.33 -79.28
C GLU A 192 -31.36 -6.69 -79.95
N ASP A 193 -32.13 -7.72 -79.57
CA ASP A 193 -32.16 -9.03 -80.21
C ASP A 193 -32.97 -9.07 -81.53
N GLU A 194 -33.85 -8.09 -81.81
CA GLU A 194 -34.61 -8.04 -83.08
C GLU A 194 -33.82 -7.34 -84.21
N PHE A 195 -32.64 -6.77 -83.90
CA PHE A 195 -31.73 -6.15 -84.87
C PHE A 195 -30.38 -6.89 -85.02
N ALA A 196 -30.22 -8.05 -84.38
CA ALA A 196 -29.10 -8.95 -84.63
C ALA A 196 -29.25 -9.77 -85.94
N ASP A 197 -30.44 -9.75 -86.58
CA ASP A 197 -30.76 -10.40 -87.86
C ASP A 197 -30.25 -9.63 -89.11
N LEU A 198 -29.14 -8.89 -88.98
CA LEU A 198 -28.39 -8.37 -90.14
C LEU A 198 -27.04 -9.06 -90.20
N GLU A 199 -27.07 -10.39 -90.35
CA GLU A 199 -25.94 -11.17 -90.83
C GLU A 199 -25.75 -10.97 -92.35
N ASP A 200 -24.49 -10.89 -92.74
CA ASP A 200 -23.99 -10.66 -94.11
C ASP A 200 -24.66 -11.60 -95.12
N PRO A 201 -25.24 -11.11 -96.23
CA PRO A 201 -25.93 -11.95 -97.22
C PRO A 201 -25.01 -12.86 -98.05
N ASP A 202 -23.72 -12.96 -97.70
CA ASP A 202 -22.69 -13.68 -98.45
C ASP A 202 -21.99 -14.80 -97.65
N ASP A 203 -22.51 -15.24 -96.49
CA ASP A 203 -22.01 -16.44 -95.82
C ASP A 203 -22.69 -17.71 -96.38
N PRO A 204 -21.98 -18.57 -97.15
CA PRO A 204 -22.52 -19.79 -97.73
C PRO A 204 -22.83 -20.90 -96.71
N ASP A 205 -22.46 -20.72 -95.44
CA ASP A 205 -22.66 -21.70 -94.36
C ASP A 205 -23.85 -21.37 -93.43
N ASP A 206 -24.68 -20.38 -93.81
CA ASP A 206 -25.88 -20.00 -93.06
C ASP A 206 -26.92 -21.15 -93.03
N PRO A 207 -27.25 -21.71 -91.85
CA PRO A 207 -28.26 -22.77 -91.72
C PRO A 207 -29.64 -22.34 -92.25
N ASP A 208 -29.95 -21.05 -92.28
CA ASP A 208 -31.22 -20.53 -92.78
C ASP A 208 -31.27 -20.48 -94.31
N GLN A 209 -30.14 -20.41 -95.02
CA GLN A 209 -30.09 -20.64 -96.47
C GLN A 209 -30.33 -22.12 -96.81
N VAL A 210 -29.75 -23.04 -96.03
CA VAL A 210 -29.97 -24.49 -96.20
C VAL A 210 -31.43 -24.84 -95.91
N ILE A 211 -32.03 -24.25 -94.88
CA ILE A 211 -33.45 -24.40 -94.54
C ILE A 211 -34.34 -23.76 -95.63
N ASN A 212 -33.97 -22.59 -96.16
CA ASN A 212 -34.70 -21.95 -97.27
C ASN A 212 -34.59 -22.71 -98.60
N GLU A 213 -33.45 -23.35 -98.90
CA GLU A 213 -33.32 -24.29 -100.01
C GLU A 213 -34.14 -25.56 -99.77
N LEU A 214 -34.17 -26.08 -98.54
CA LEU A 214 -35.04 -27.19 -98.14
C LEU A 214 -36.52 -26.83 -98.31
N TYR A 215 -36.96 -25.64 -97.92
CA TYR A 215 -38.34 -25.18 -98.12
C TYR A 215 -38.66 -24.91 -99.60
N LYS A 216 -37.73 -24.35 -100.38
CA LYS A 216 -37.87 -24.22 -101.84
C LYS A 216 -38.01 -25.58 -102.51
N ASN A 217 -37.19 -26.55 -102.13
CA ASN A 217 -37.22 -27.90 -102.68
C ASN A 217 -38.45 -28.70 -102.21
N VAL A 218 -38.86 -28.62 -100.94
CA VAL A 218 -40.08 -29.28 -100.44
C VAL A 218 -41.33 -28.72 -101.13
N ASN A 219 -41.35 -27.42 -101.45
CA ASN A 219 -42.44 -26.82 -102.22
C ASN A 219 -42.37 -27.16 -103.73
N LEU A 220 -41.18 -27.33 -104.32
CA LEU A 220 -40.98 -27.77 -105.71
C LEU A 220 -41.27 -29.27 -105.93
N TYR A 221 -41.12 -30.11 -104.91
CA TYR A 221 -41.24 -31.57 -105.01
C TYR A 221 -42.49 -32.16 -104.33
N ARG A 222 -43.49 -31.32 -104.05
CA ARG A 222 -44.85 -31.80 -103.74
C ARG A 222 -45.49 -32.52 -104.95
N GLU A 223 -44.93 -32.34 -106.15
CA GLU A 223 -45.28 -33.06 -107.38
C GLU A 223 -44.16 -34.05 -107.77
N GLY A 224 -44.21 -35.25 -107.20
CA GLY A 224 -43.73 -36.47 -107.85
C GLY A 224 -42.21 -36.69 -107.97
N SER A 225 -41.56 -37.14 -106.89
CA SER A 225 -40.40 -38.06 -106.97
C SER A 225 -40.01 -38.52 -105.57
N ARG A 226 -40.13 -39.83 -105.26
CA ARG A 226 -39.74 -40.41 -103.96
C ARG A 226 -38.32 -40.97 -103.94
N GLU A 227 -37.61 -41.03 -105.07
CA GLU A 227 -36.32 -41.72 -105.17
C GLU A 227 -35.09 -40.79 -105.30
N ALA A 228 -35.28 -39.52 -105.68
CA ALA A 228 -34.19 -38.54 -105.71
C ALA A 228 -33.75 -38.04 -104.32
N SER A 229 -34.55 -38.31 -103.27
CA SER A 229 -34.33 -37.77 -101.92
C SER A 229 -33.05 -38.29 -101.25
N LYS A 230 -32.64 -39.55 -101.48
CA LYS A 230 -31.45 -40.13 -100.81
C LYS A 230 -30.12 -39.61 -101.36
N GLU A 231 -30.05 -39.39 -102.66
CA GLU A 231 -28.79 -39.01 -103.33
C GLU A 231 -28.47 -37.51 -103.10
N SER A 232 -29.51 -36.68 -103.02
CA SER A 232 -29.37 -35.28 -102.59
C SER A 232 -29.04 -35.15 -101.10
N PHE A 233 -29.60 -36.01 -100.23
CA PHE A 233 -29.28 -36.03 -98.80
C PHE A 233 -27.81 -36.38 -98.53
N HIS A 234 -27.24 -37.33 -99.28
CA HIS A 234 -25.83 -37.69 -99.17
C HIS A 234 -24.86 -36.65 -99.75
N LYS A 235 -25.34 -35.73 -100.61
CA LYS A 235 -24.55 -34.59 -101.11
C LYS A 235 -24.59 -33.38 -100.17
N LEU A 236 -25.69 -33.19 -99.44
CA LEU A 236 -25.85 -32.11 -98.45
C LEU A 236 -25.17 -32.42 -97.12
N TYR A 237 -24.92 -33.70 -96.82
CA TYR A 237 -24.17 -34.12 -95.64
C TYR A 237 -23.10 -35.16 -96.04
N PRO A 238 -21.85 -34.74 -96.30
CA PRO A 238 -20.75 -35.69 -96.31
C PRO A 238 -20.61 -36.25 -94.90
N ILE A 239 -20.94 -37.53 -94.73
CA ILE A 239 -20.86 -38.29 -93.46
C ILE A 239 -19.45 -38.18 -92.80
N ILE A 240 -18.45 -37.79 -93.59
CA ILE A 240 -17.05 -37.65 -93.19
C ILE A 240 -16.81 -36.42 -92.30
N GLU A 241 -17.61 -35.34 -92.40
CA GLU A 241 -17.43 -34.14 -91.56
C GLU A 241 -18.13 -34.25 -90.21
N LEU A 242 -19.24 -34.98 -90.14
CA LEU A 242 -20.00 -35.20 -88.90
C LEU A 242 -19.20 -35.95 -87.83
N GLN A 243 -18.35 -36.91 -88.21
CA GLN A 243 -17.47 -37.60 -87.26
C GLN A 243 -16.37 -36.68 -86.73
N SER A 244 -15.75 -35.87 -87.59
CA SER A 244 -14.74 -34.90 -87.17
C SER A 244 -15.32 -33.87 -86.19
N ILE A 245 -16.50 -33.34 -86.50
CA ILE A 245 -17.21 -32.39 -85.64
C ILE A 245 -17.61 -33.05 -84.31
N GLN A 246 -18.02 -34.32 -84.33
CA GLN A 246 -18.35 -35.07 -83.12
C GLN A 246 -17.13 -35.32 -82.22
N ASP A 247 -15.98 -35.63 -82.80
CA ASP A 247 -14.72 -35.80 -82.08
C ASP A 247 -14.22 -34.46 -81.50
N GLU A 248 -14.34 -33.36 -82.24
CA GLU A 248 -14.04 -32.01 -81.75
C GLU A 248 -14.97 -31.60 -80.61
N LEU A 249 -16.28 -31.87 -80.72
CA LEU A 249 -17.26 -31.60 -79.66
C LEU A 249 -16.91 -32.38 -78.39
N LEU A 250 -16.52 -33.64 -78.52
CA LEU A 250 -16.05 -34.45 -77.39
C LEU A 250 -14.79 -33.85 -76.76
N GLN A 251 -13.81 -33.46 -77.57
CA GLN A 251 -12.57 -32.84 -77.10
C GLN A 251 -12.83 -31.52 -76.35
N VAL A 252 -13.69 -30.66 -76.89
CA VAL A 252 -14.11 -29.41 -76.22
C VAL A 252 -14.90 -29.70 -74.94
N SER A 253 -15.72 -30.75 -74.92
CA SER A 253 -16.44 -31.17 -73.71
C SER A 253 -15.48 -31.65 -72.61
N GLU A 254 -14.43 -32.39 -72.97
CA GLU A 254 -13.39 -32.84 -72.03
C GLU A 254 -12.57 -31.65 -71.52
N GLU A 255 -12.24 -30.70 -72.39
CA GLU A 255 -11.52 -29.49 -72.01
C GLU A 255 -12.35 -28.59 -71.09
N THR A 256 -13.65 -28.42 -71.36
CA THR A 256 -14.55 -27.68 -70.47
C THR A 256 -14.72 -28.35 -69.11
N VAL A 257 -14.78 -29.70 -69.05
CA VAL A 257 -14.76 -30.42 -67.76
C VAL A 257 -13.44 -30.19 -67.03
N ARG A 258 -12.31 -30.26 -67.73
CA ARG A 258 -10.99 -30.02 -67.16
C ARG A 258 -10.82 -28.59 -66.63
N LEU A 259 -11.29 -27.59 -67.38
CA LEU A 259 -11.28 -26.19 -66.97
C LEU A 259 -12.19 -25.94 -65.76
N LYS A 260 -13.36 -26.58 -65.71
CA LYS A 260 -14.25 -26.52 -64.53
C LYS A 260 -13.58 -27.09 -63.28
N GLN A 261 -12.91 -28.24 -63.38
CA GLN A 261 -12.12 -28.80 -62.27
C GLN A 261 -10.97 -27.87 -61.87
N SER A 262 -10.32 -27.22 -62.84
CA SER A 262 -9.26 -26.24 -62.53
C SER A 262 -9.80 -25.01 -61.81
N LEU A 263 -11.01 -24.54 -62.15
CA LEU A 263 -11.68 -23.45 -61.44
C LEU A 263 -12.02 -23.84 -60.00
N GLU A 264 -12.58 -25.04 -59.80
CA GLU A 264 -12.89 -25.55 -58.46
C GLU A 264 -11.63 -25.65 -57.58
N ASN A 265 -10.51 -26.10 -58.14
CA ASN A 265 -9.22 -26.11 -57.42
C ASN A 265 -8.72 -24.71 -57.05
N ILE A 266 -9.03 -23.69 -57.86
CA ILE A 266 -8.67 -22.29 -57.55
C ILE A 266 -9.54 -21.79 -56.39
N ASP A 267 -10.83 -22.08 -56.41
CA ASP A 267 -11.76 -21.70 -55.33
C ASP A 267 -11.33 -22.33 -53.98
N ASP A 268 -10.92 -23.60 -53.98
CA ASP A 268 -10.36 -24.27 -52.80
C ASP A 268 -9.08 -23.58 -52.30
N LEU A 269 -8.18 -23.17 -53.20
CA LEU A 269 -6.96 -22.45 -52.84
C LEU A 269 -7.25 -21.04 -52.31
N GLU A 270 -8.24 -20.35 -52.85
CA GLU A 270 -8.70 -19.05 -52.35
C GLU A 270 -9.27 -19.17 -50.93
N HIS A 271 -10.04 -20.23 -50.67
CA HIS A 271 -10.55 -20.54 -49.34
C HIS A 271 -9.40 -20.79 -48.34
N ASP A 272 -8.44 -21.64 -48.71
CA ASP A 272 -7.25 -21.93 -47.90
C ASP A 272 -6.43 -20.66 -47.61
N LEU A 273 -6.29 -19.77 -48.61
CA LEU A 273 -5.59 -18.49 -48.46
C LEU A 273 -6.32 -17.59 -47.47
N ALA A 274 -7.66 -17.50 -47.55
CA ALA A 274 -8.47 -16.75 -46.60
C ALA A 274 -8.33 -17.29 -45.17
N CYS A 275 -8.37 -18.62 -44.98
CA CYS A 275 -8.13 -19.24 -43.67
C CYS A 275 -6.73 -18.90 -43.11
N ARG A 276 -5.69 -18.98 -43.95
CA ARG A 276 -4.32 -18.63 -43.52
C ARG A 276 -4.16 -17.15 -43.19
N GLN A 277 -4.86 -16.26 -43.89
CA GLN A 277 -4.88 -14.83 -43.56
C GLN A 277 -5.53 -14.58 -42.19
N GLU A 278 -6.64 -15.26 -41.90
CA GLU A 278 -7.30 -15.18 -40.58
C GLU A 278 -6.37 -15.67 -39.46
N ASP A 279 -5.67 -16.79 -39.68
CA ASP A 279 -4.69 -17.32 -38.72
C ASP A 279 -3.50 -16.38 -38.52
N LEU A 280 -3.01 -15.74 -39.58
CA LEU A 280 -1.97 -14.71 -39.48
C LEU A 280 -2.41 -13.52 -38.62
N VAL A 281 -3.67 -13.08 -38.76
CA VAL A 281 -4.23 -12.01 -37.92
C VAL A 281 -4.29 -12.46 -36.46
N LYS A 282 -4.82 -13.67 -36.19
CA LYS A 282 -4.85 -14.24 -34.82
C LYS A 282 -3.46 -14.34 -34.21
N TRP A 283 -2.46 -14.73 -34.99
CA TRP A 283 -1.08 -14.88 -34.53
C TRP A 283 -0.42 -13.54 -34.22
N LYS A 284 -0.67 -12.51 -35.04
CA LYS A 284 -0.21 -11.13 -34.78
C LYS A 284 -0.84 -10.59 -33.50
N ASP A 285 -2.15 -10.76 -33.31
CA ASP A 285 -2.85 -10.37 -32.09
C ASP A 285 -2.31 -11.07 -30.85
N TYR A 286 -2.04 -12.37 -30.94
CA TYR A 286 -1.42 -13.13 -29.86
C TYR A 286 -0.02 -12.60 -29.53
N HIS A 287 0.79 -12.28 -30.53
CA HIS A 287 2.13 -11.75 -30.34
C HIS A 287 2.11 -10.37 -29.67
N VAL A 288 1.15 -9.50 -30.02
CA VAL A 288 0.95 -8.21 -29.33
C VAL A 288 0.58 -8.44 -27.87
N LYS A 289 -0.43 -9.28 -27.59
CA LYS A 289 -0.86 -9.61 -26.22
C LYS A 289 0.28 -10.21 -25.38
N MET A 290 1.11 -11.06 -25.98
CA MET A 290 2.26 -11.65 -25.30
C MET A 290 3.34 -10.58 -25.00
N LYS A 291 3.59 -9.66 -25.92
CA LYS A 291 4.53 -8.55 -25.69
C LYS A 291 4.06 -7.67 -24.54
N ASP A 292 2.78 -7.28 -24.52
CA ASP A 292 2.19 -6.48 -23.44
C ASP A 292 2.26 -7.21 -22.09
N TYR A 293 1.99 -8.52 -22.09
CA TYR A 293 2.12 -9.36 -20.89
C TYR A 293 3.56 -9.38 -20.37
N MET A 294 4.55 -9.57 -21.25
CA MET A 294 5.97 -9.57 -20.88
C MET A 294 6.42 -8.20 -20.35
N GLU A 295 5.93 -7.11 -20.94
CA GLU A 295 6.23 -5.76 -20.48
C GLU A 295 5.62 -5.49 -19.10
N SER A 296 4.36 -5.89 -18.88
CA SER A 296 3.70 -5.85 -17.57
C SER A 296 4.44 -6.70 -16.52
N LYS A 297 4.98 -7.86 -16.90
CA LYS A 297 5.79 -8.67 -15.98
C LYS A 297 7.12 -8.02 -15.64
N ARG A 298 7.78 -7.38 -16.60
CA ARG A 298 9.03 -6.63 -16.37
C ARG A 298 8.81 -5.41 -15.47
N THR A 299 7.69 -4.70 -15.60
CA THR A 299 7.39 -3.58 -14.69
C THR A 299 7.11 -4.07 -13.28
N ALA A 300 6.32 -5.12 -13.10
CA ALA A 300 6.07 -5.73 -11.80
C ALA A 300 7.35 -6.27 -11.13
N GLU A 301 8.26 -6.86 -11.92
CA GLU A 301 9.57 -7.30 -11.44
C GLU A 301 10.43 -6.11 -10.97
N LYS A 302 10.46 -5.00 -11.73
CA LYS A 302 11.16 -3.78 -11.33
C LYS A 302 10.60 -3.20 -10.02
N GLU A 303 9.27 -3.15 -9.88
CA GLU A 303 8.61 -2.69 -8.65
C GLU A 303 8.94 -3.59 -7.45
N ALA A 304 8.89 -4.91 -7.62
CA ALA A 304 9.27 -5.86 -6.59
C ALA A 304 10.74 -5.71 -6.18
N ASN A 305 11.65 -5.51 -7.15
CA ASN A 305 13.06 -5.28 -6.88
C ASN A 305 13.30 -3.96 -6.13
N GLN A 306 12.58 -2.88 -6.48
CA GLN A 306 12.65 -1.62 -5.73
C GLN A 306 12.12 -1.77 -4.31
N TYR A 307 11.03 -2.53 -4.11
CA TYR A 307 10.49 -2.81 -2.79
C TYR A 307 11.45 -3.64 -1.93
N ASN A 308 12.06 -4.68 -2.52
CA ASN A 308 13.08 -5.48 -1.85
C ASN A 308 14.31 -4.66 -1.46
N ALA A 309 14.77 -3.75 -2.33
CA ALA A 309 15.87 -2.84 -2.01
C ALA A 309 15.52 -1.91 -0.82
N LYS A 310 14.29 -1.39 -0.75
CA LYS A 310 13.82 -0.60 0.39
C LYS A 310 13.79 -1.42 1.68
N LEU A 311 13.28 -2.65 1.63
CA LEU A 311 13.29 -3.55 2.78
C LEU A 311 14.70 -3.92 3.24
N ALA A 312 15.62 -4.15 2.32
CA ALA A 312 17.02 -4.41 2.64
C ALA A 312 17.67 -3.23 3.37
N SER A 313 17.46 -2.00 2.87
CA SER A 313 17.91 -0.77 3.52
C SER A 313 17.31 -0.59 4.92
N GLN A 314 16.01 -0.86 5.10
CA GLN A 314 15.36 -0.80 6.42
C GLN A 314 15.91 -1.86 7.39
N ASN A 315 16.19 -3.07 6.90
CA ASN A 315 16.80 -4.13 7.71
C ASN A 315 18.22 -3.75 8.13
N GLU A 316 18.99 -3.10 7.26
CA GLU A 316 20.34 -2.60 7.59
C GLU A 316 20.27 -1.49 8.64
N GLU A 317 19.34 -0.54 8.51
CA GLU A 317 19.10 0.50 9.53
C GLU A 317 18.69 -0.09 10.88
N LEU A 318 17.79 -1.07 10.87
CA LEU A 318 17.37 -1.77 12.09
C LEU A 318 18.51 -2.59 12.71
N ALA A 319 19.33 -3.25 11.90
CA ALA A 319 20.51 -3.98 12.37
C ALA A 319 21.51 -3.02 13.05
N ALA A 320 21.81 -1.88 12.43
CA ALA A 320 22.67 -0.85 13.01
C ALA A 320 22.09 -0.30 14.33
N ARG A 321 20.76 -0.14 14.41
CA ARG A 321 20.08 0.27 15.64
C ARG A 321 20.18 -0.78 16.74
N VAL A 322 20.03 -2.05 16.40
CA VAL A 322 20.20 -3.16 17.35
C VAL A 322 21.63 -3.18 17.89
N GLU A 323 22.63 -3.05 17.02
CA GLU A 323 24.04 -2.98 17.44
C GLU A 323 24.31 -1.81 18.39
N LYS A 324 23.74 -0.63 18.10
CA LYS A 324 23.84 0.52 19.00
C LYS A 324 23.19 0.25 20.36
N LEU A 325 22.01 -0.34 20.38
CA LEU A 325 21.33 -0.71 21.63
C LEU A 325 22.11 -1.76 22.42
N ASP A 326 22.74 -2.73 21.76
CA ASP A 326 23.60 -3.72 22.42
C ASP A 326 24.82 -3.07 23.08
N LEU A 327 25.42 -2.04 22.45
CA LEU A 327 26.48 -1.25 23.06
C LEU A 327 25.98 -0.48 24.29
N GLU A 328 24.81 0.15 24.21
CA GLU A 328 24.18 0.84 25.35
C GLU A 328 23.85 -0.13 26.50
N VAL A 329 23.37 -1.34 26.20
CA VAL A 329 23.13 -2.37 27.22
C VAL A 329 24.44 -2.80 27.88
N LYS A 330 25.52 -2.97 27.12
CA LYS A 330 26.85 -3.31 27.67
C LYS A 330 27.37 -2.21 28.58
N THR A 331 27.28 -0.93 28.19
CA THR A 331 27.72 0.18 29.04
C THR A 331 26.90 0.27 30.33
N HIS A 332 25.59 0.08 30.25
CA HIS A 332 24.75 0.03 31.45
C HIS A 332 25.07 -1.17 32.35
N ARG A 333 25.42 -2.35 31.79
CA ARG A 333 25.87 -3.49 32.60
C ARG A 333 27.14 -3.20 33.38
N PHE A 334 28.16 -2.61 32.73
CA PHE A 334 29.37 -2.18 33.43
C PHE A 334 29.07 -1.18 34.55
N SER A 335 28.20 -0.21 34.29
CA SER A 335 27.77 0.75 35.33
C SER A 335 27.02 0.08 36.48
N ILE A 336 26.23 -0.97 36.23
CA ILE A 336 25.56 -1.73 37.30
C ILE A 336 26.56 -2.51 38.13
N GLU A 337 27.55 -3.16 37.50
CA GLU A 337 28.64 -3.86 38.20
C GLU A 337 29.44 -2.90 39.09
N ASP A 338 29.76 -1.71 38.61
CA ASP A 338 30.42 -0.66 39.40
C ASP A 338 29.58 -0.26 40.62
N ILE A 339 28.27 -0.07 40.43
CA ILE A 339 27.33 0.24 41.52
C ILE A 339 27.25 -0.91 42.53
N GLU A 340 27.35 -2.17 42.09
CA GLU A 340 27.37 -3.33 42.98
C GLU A 340 28.65 -3.41 43.81
N ILE A 341 29.80 -3.10 43.20
CA ILE A 341 31.09 -2.98 43.90
C ILE A 341 31.00 -1.88 44.97
N ASP A 342 30.46 -0.71 44.61
CA ASP A 342 30.27 0.41 45.54
C ASP A 342 29.31 0.05 46.67
N LYS A 343 28.19 -0.62 46.38
CA LYS A 343 27.26 -1.13 47.41
C LYS A 343 27.94 -2.10 48.37
N ALA A 344 28.77 -3.02 47.85
CA ALA A 344 29.52 -3.95 48.69
C ALA A 344 30.57 -3.22 49.55
N ALA A 345 31.20 -2.17 49.02
CA ALA A 345 32.12 -1.33 49.79
C ALA A 345 31.40 -0.56 50.90
N ILE A 346 30.23 0.03 50.61
CA ILE A 346 29.39 0.70 51.61
C ILE A 346 28.97 -0.29 52.70
N ALA A 347 28.47 -1.48 52.37
CA ALA A 347 28.09 -2.48 53.36
C ALA A 347 29.26 -2.91 54.26
N ARG A 348 30.49 -3.00 53.72
CA ARG A 348 31.70 -3.24 54.52
C ARG A 348 32.01 -2.07 55.45
N LEU A 349 31.87 -0.83 54.98
CA LEU A 349 32.07 0.36 55.80
C LEU A 349 31.02 0.46 56.91
N GLU A 350 29.75 0.16 56.62
CA GLU A 350 28.67 0.10 57.62
C GLU A 350 28.93 -0.99 58.66
N SER A 351 29.39 -2.17 58.25
CA SER A 351 29.79 -3.24 59.18
C SER A 351 31.00 -2.84 60.03
N LYS A 352 31.95 -2.07 59.47
CA LYS A 352 33.09 -1.55 60.25
C LYS A 352 32.64 -0.45 61.21
N GLN A 353 31.72 0.41 60.79
CA GLN A 353 31.15 1.45 61.64
C GLN A 353 30.37 0.85 62.79
N SER A 354 29.56 -0.19 62.57
CA SER A 354 28.83 -0.88 63.64
C SER A 354 29.79 -1.52 64.65
N LEU A 355 30.88 -2.12 64.17
CA LEU A 355 31.92 -2.69 65.03
C LEU A 355 32.66 -1.61 65.84
N LEU A 356 33.02 -0.50 65.22
CA LEU A 356 33.62 0.65 65.92
C LEU A 356 32.66 1.25 66.96
N LEU A 357 31.35 1.29 66.67
CA LEU A 357 30.34 1.76 67.62
C LEU A 357 30.23 0.80 68.83
N THR A 358 30.34 -0.51 68.61
CA THR A 358 30.40 -1.47 69.72
C THR A 358 31.68 -1.31 70.54
N GLU A 359 32.85 -1.20 69.90
CA GLU A 359 34.13 -0.98 70.60
C GLU A 359 34.12 0.32 71.41
N LEU A 360 33.53 1.39 70.87
CA LEU A 360 33.40 2.67 71.55
C LEU A 360 32.45 2.57 72.74
N LYS A 361 31.35 1.81 72.62
CA LYS A 361 30.44 1.52 73.75
C LYS A 361 31.13 0.71 74.84
N ASP A 362 31.92 -0.29 74.46
CA ASP A 362 32.68 -1.12 75.40
C ASP A 362 33.74 -0.27 76.11
N ALA A 363 34.46 0.60 75.38
CA ALA A 363 35.42 1.55 75.97
C ALA A 363 34.76 2.55 76.93
N TYR A 364 33.55 3.04 76.62
CA TYR A 364 32.78 3.86 77.57
C TYR A 364 32.36 3.08 78.82
N SER A 365 31.91 1.84 78.65
CA SER A 365 31.60 0.96 79.79
C SER A 365 32.83 0.70 80.66
N ASP A 366 33.99 0.44 80.04
CA ASP A 366 35.25 0.24 80.75
C ASP A 366 35.70 1.52 81.48
N SER A 367 35.53 2.69 80.84
CA SER A 367 35.79 3.99 81.46
C SER A 367 34.88 4.23 82.67
N ASP A 368 33.59 3.92 82.57
CA ASP A 368 32.63 4.05 83.66
C ASP A 368 32.95 3.07 84.81
N GLN A 369 33.38 1.85 84.49
CA GLN A 369 33.84 0.87 85.48
C GLN A 369 35.10 1.36 86.20
N LEU A 370 36.10 1.83 85.46
CA LEU A 370 37.32 2.42 86.01
C LEU A 370 37.03 3.64 86.89
N GLU A 371 36.10 4.52 86.48
CA GLU A 371 35.71 5.66 87.31
C GLU A 371 35.04 5.22 88.61
N ASN A 372 34.16 4.21 88.54
CA ASN A 372 33.51 3.64 89.72
C ASN A 372 34.52 2.96 90.66
N ASP A 373 35.47 2.21 90.12
CA ASP A 373 36.52 1.56 90.91
C ASP A 373 37.48 2.58 91.50
N HIS A 374 37.82 3.64 90.77
CA HIS A 374 38.58 4.76 91.30
C HIS A 374 37.84 5.46 92.44
N ARG A 375 36.53 5.69 92.32
CA ARG A 375 35.68 6.24 93.41
C ARG A 375 35.65 5.32 94.63
N LYS A 376 35.54 3.99 94.44
CA LYS A 376 35.60 3.02 95.54
C LYS A 376 36.95 3.08 96.26
N CYS A 377 38.07 3.03 95.54
CA CYS A 377 39.41 3.17 96.11
C CYS A 377 39.58 4.49 96.87
N LEU A 378 39.08 5.60 96.33
CA LEU A 378 39.12 6.91 97.00
C LEU A 378 38.32 6.90 98.31
N ASN A 379 37.15 6.26 98.32
CA ASN A 379 36.32 6.12 99.53
C ASN A 379 36.95 5.18 100.56
N GLU A 380 37.58 4.08 100.13
CA GLU A 380 38.35 3.20 101.00
C GLU A 380 39.55 3.92 101.63
N LEU A 381 40.25 4.74 100.85
CA LEU A 381 41.39 5.50 101.33
C LEU A 381 40.95 6.59 102.31
N LYS A 382 39.84 7.28 102.02
CA LYS A 382 39.21 8.23 102.95
C LYS A 382 38.82 7.55 104.27
N THR A 383 38.14 6.42 104.22
CA THR A 383 37.71 5.68 105.42
C THR A 383 38.90 5.17 106.24
N LYS A 384 39.92 4.58 105.60
CA LYS A 384 41.17 4.18 106.28
C LYS A 384 41.89 5.38 106.93
N THR A 385 41.91 6.52 106.25
CA THR A 385 42.55 7.74 106.79
C THR A 385 41.77 8.28 107.97
N ILE A 386 40.43 8.33 107.89
CA ILE A 386 39.56 8.74 108.99
C ILE A 386 39.74 7.80 110.19
N GLN A 387 39.74 6.48 109.99
CA GLN A 387 39.98 5.51 111.07
C GLN A 387 41.35 5.69 111.72
N LYS A 388 42.41 5.91 110.92
CA LYS A 388 43.76 6.16 111.44
C LYS A 388 43.81 7.46 112.25
N LEU A 389 43.17 8.52 111.77
CA LEU A 389 43.06 9.79 112.48
C LEU A 389 42.25 9.65 113.78
N GLN A 390 41.14 8.91 113.76
CA GLN A 390 40.36 8.60 114.96
C GLN A 390 41.19 7.81 115.99
N GLY A 391 41.97 6.82 115.56
CA GLY A 391 42.87 6.08 116.45
C GLY A 391 43.96 6.96 117.06
N ILE A 392 44.53 7.89 116.30
CA ILE A 392 45.49 8.89 116.81
C ILE A 392 44.80 9.80 117.85
N LEU A 393 43.58 10.25 117.56
CA LEU A 393 42.79 11.11 118.46
C LEU A 393 42.48 10.39 119.78
N GLN A 394 42.03 9.15 119.72
CA GLN A 394 41.77 8.31 120.90
C GLN A 394 43.04 8.08 121.74
N ASN A 395 44.18 7.85 121.09
CA ASN A 395 45.46 7.72 121.79
C ASN A 395 45.86 9.03 122.49
N LYS A 396 45.63 10.18 121.84
CA LYS A 396 45.91 11.49 122.44
C LYS A 396 44.96 11.82 123.59
N GLU A 397 43.68 11.43 123.50
CA GLU A 397 42.73 11.54 124.62
C GLU A 397 43.14 10.66 125.80
N ASN A 398 43.65 9.45 125.55
CA ASN A 398 44.16 8.57 126.60
C ASN A 398 45.45 9.09 127.26
N GLU A 399 46.35 9.72 126.49
CA GLU A 399 47.52 10.43 127.02
C GLU A 399 47.12 11.63 127.90
N LEU A 400 46.11 12.39 127.47
CA LEU A 400 45.55 13.50 128.26
C LEU A 400 44.97 13.03 129.60
N ARG A 401 44.20 11.94 129.60
CA ARG A 401 43.67 11.36 130.86
C ARG A 401 44.77 10.87 131.80
N LYS A 402 45.88 10.33 131.28
CA LYS A 402 47.04 9.96 132.10
C LYS A 402 47.70 11.20 132.73
N LEU A 403 47.88 12.26 131.95
CA LEU A 403 48.42 13.53 132.46
C LEU A 403 47.51 14.21 133.48
N GLU A 404 46.18 14.08 133.34
CA GLU A 404 45.21 14.55 134.35
C GLU A 404 45.32 13.73 135.65
N SER A 405 45.50 12.41 135.58
CA SER A 405 45.70 11.58 136.77
C SER A 405 47.04 11.83 137.50
N GLU A 406 48.09 12.24 136.79
CA GLU A 406 49.38 12.65 137.38
C GLU A 406 49.33 14.05 138.02
N LYS A 407 48.41 14.90 137.56
CA LYS A 407 48.18 16.23 138.13
C LYS A 407 47.48 16.14 139.49
N ASP A 408 46.54 15.22 139.65
CA ASP A 408 45.81 15.03 140.92
C ASP A 408 46.66 14.36 142.01
N PHE A 409 47.68 13.57 141.64
CA PHE A 409 48.63 12.97 142.59
C PHE A 409 49.65 13.99 143.15
N ASN A 410 50.05 14.99 142.36
CA ASN A 410 51.04 16.00 142.78
C ASN A 410 50.44 17.13 143.64
N ILE A 411 49.11 17.27 143.68
CA ILE A 411 48.41 18.25 144.54
C ILE A 411 48.39 17.80 146.01
N SER A 412 48.54 16.51 146.31
CA SER A 412 48.53 15.95 147.68
C SER A 412 49.86 16.05 148.45
N LYS A 413 50.95 16.54 147.84
CA LYS A 413 52.28 16.66 148.49
C LYS A 413 52.80 18.10 148.63
N PHE A 414 52.02 19.09 148.22
CA PHE A 414 52.41 20.51 148.21
C PHE A 414 51.68 21.38 149.24
N SER A 415 50.76 20.81 150.03
CA SER A 415 49.94 21.52 151.01
C SER A 415 50.64 21.85 152.35
N GLU A 416 51.95 21.62 152.49
CA GLU A 416 52.67 21.84 153.75
C GLU A 416 53.83 22.86 153.67
N ARG A 417 54.03 23.55 152.53
CA ARG A 417 55.12 24.55 152.39
C ARG A 417 54.75 25.89 151.73
N ARG A 418 53.49 26.13 151.33
CA ARG A 418 53.07 27.37 150.65
C ARG A 418 52.17 28.27 151.51
N ALA A 419 52.67 28.63 152.69
CA ALA A 419 52.13 29.71 153.54
C ALA A 419 53.13 30.88 153.71
N LYS A 420 54.14 31.01 152.85
CA LYS A 420 55.22 32.01 153.03
C LYS A 420 55.84 32.64 151.77
N GLU A 421 55.16 32.59 150.62
CA GLU A 421 55.72 33.17 149.38
C GLU A 421 54.65 33.86 148.50
N GLU A 422 53.59 34.35 149.14
CA GLU A 422 52.53 35.19 148.57
C GLU A 422 52.87 36.68 148.78
N GLN A 423 54.11 37.07 148.43
CA GLN A 423 54.60 38.46 148.48
C GLN A 423 55.37 38.86 147.20
N MET A 424 55.55 37.97 146.22
CA MET A 424 56.16 38.30 144.92
C MET A 424 55.23 37.91 143.76
N ARG A 425 54.04 38.51 143.76
CA ARG A 425 53.03 38.36 142.71
C ARG A 425 52.51 39.71 142.20
N LEU A 426 53.43 40.63 141.87
CA LEU A 426 53.07 41.90 141.25
C LEU A 426 53.78 42.25 139.93
N ASP A 427 54.83 41.54 139.50
CA ASP A 427 55.65 42.00 138.35
C ASP A 427 55.52 41.22 137.03
N GLU A 428 54.67 40.18 136.94
CA GLU A 428 54.50 39.40 135.68
C GLU A 428 53.23 39.73 134.87
N ARG A 429 52.42 40.72 135.28
CA ARG A 429 51.16 41.08 134.59
C ARG A 429 51.25 42.23 133.58
N GLN A 430 52.43 42.80 133.34
CA GLN A 430 52.61 43.92 132.39
C GLN A 430 53.37 43.57 131.09
N VAL A 431 53.85 42.34 130.91
CA VAL A 431 54.59 41.94 129.68
C VAL A 431 53.70 41.23 128.64
N LEU A 432 52.64 40.53 129.06
CA LEU A 432 51.77 39.75 128.16
C LEU A 432 50.71 40.55 127.36
N ASN A 433 50.52 41.84 127.67
CA ASN A 433 49.53 42.68 126.95
C ASN A 433 50.13 43.47 125.77
N VAL A 434 51.45 43.44 125.57
CA VAL A 434 52.13 44.10 124.44
C VAL A 434 52.30 43.15 123.24
N GLU A 435 52.50 41.84 123.48
CA GLU A 435 52.66 40.85 122.41
C GLU A 435 51.35 40.51 121.68
N ILE A 436 50.20 40.60 122.35
CA ILE A 436 48.88 40.38 121.73
C ILE A 436 48.50 41.54 120.77
N SER A 437 49.05 42.74 120.98
CA SER A 437 48.87 43.89 120.07
C SER A 437 49.69 43.74 118.78
N ASN A 438 50.91 43.20 118.87
CA ASN A 438 51.81 43.01 117.73
C ASN A 438 51.35 41.88 116.79
N ILE A 439 50.71 40.82 117.31
CA ILE A 439 50.18 39.73 116.48
C ILE A 439 48.93 40.17 115.69
N ARG A 440 48.11 41.09 116.23
CA ARG A 440 46.94 41.66 115.52
C ARG A 440 47.34 42.60 114.38
N GLY A 441 48.50 43.28 114.48
CA GLY A 441 49.06 44.09 113.38
C GLY A 441 49.63 43.25 112.23
N ALA A 442 50.23 42.10 112.52
CA ALA A 442 50.80 41.21 111.50
C ALA A 442 49.74 40.50 110.64
N ILE A 443 48.56 40.21 111.20
CA ILE A 443 47.44 39.60 110.47
C ILE A 443 46.80 40.59 109.49
N ALA A 444 46.68 41.87 109.86
CA ALA A 444 46.16 42.92 108.99
C ALA A 444 47.09 43.25 107.80
N LEU A 445 48.41 43.08 107.95
CA LEU A 445 49.39 43.28 106.88
C LEU A 445 49.38 42.14 105.85
N LYS A 446 49.16 40.89 106.30
CA LYS A 446 49.06 39.71 105.42
C LYS A 446 47.73 39.64 104.65
N GLN A 447 46.64 40.19 105.19
CA GLN A 447 45.37 40.33 104.45
C GLN A 447 45.47 41.35 103.29
N LYS A 448 46.26 42.41 103.45
CA LYS A 448 46.52 43.41 102.39
C LYS A 448 47.44 42.87 101.28
N GLU A 449 48.38 41.99 101.61
CA GLU A 449 49.19 41.26 100.62
C GLU A 449 48.36 40.23 99.84
N PHE A 450 47.35 39.61 100.47
CA PHE A 450 46.43 38.68 99.79
C PHE A 450 45.50 39.40 98.81
N GLU A 451 45.06 40.62 99.13
CA GLU A 451 44.29 41.47 98.21
C GLU A 451 45.12 41.93 96.99
N ASN A 452 46.43 42.19 97.18
CA ASN A 452 47.34 42.52 96.07
C ASN A 452 47.64 41.32 95.16
N VAL A 453 47.82 40.11 95.72
CA VAL A 453 47.99 38.89 94.92
C VAL A 453 46.70 38.52 94.18
N SER A 454 45.53 38.79 94.78
CA SER A 454 44.23 38.64 94.10
C SER A 454 44.05 39.64 92.95
N ALA A 455 44.57 40.86 93.08
CA ALA A 455 44.61 41.84 92.00
C ALA A 455 45.55 41.42 90.85
N GLU A 456 46.75 40.89 91.16
CA GLU A 456 47.69 40.38 90.16
C GLU A 456 47.17 39.14 89.41
N ILE A 457 46.41 38.25 90.08
CA ILE A 457 45.76 37.11 89.43
C ILE A 457 44.65 37.58 88.46
N ASN A 458 43.90 38.62 88.83
CA ASN A 458 42.89 39.21 87.96
C ASN A 458 43.51 39.97 86.79
N GLU A 459 44.66 40.62 86.97
CA GLU A 459 45.42 41.30 85.92
C GLU A 459 46.10 40.31 84.96
N MET A 460 46.63 39.18 85.46
CA MET A 460 47.11 38.07 84.64
C MET A 460 45.99 37.41 83.84
N SER A 461 44.80 37.24 84.42
CA SER A 461 43.62 36.72 83.71
C SER A 461 43.17 37.65 82.58
N ALA A 462 43.20 38.98 82.81
CA ALA A 462 42.92 40.00 81.80
C ALA A 462 43.97 40.00 80.67
N LEU A 463 45.26 39.89 81.00
CA LEU A 463 46.35 39.76 80.02
C LEU A 463 46.26 38.45 79.21
N GLN A 464 45.85 37.35 79.82
CA GLN A 464 45.65 36.07 79.12
C GLN A 464 44.45 36.12 78.16
N GLN A 465 43.41 36.87 78.52
CA GLN A 465 42.25 37.13 77.65
C GLN A 465 42.60 38.09 76.51
N GLN A 466 43.43 39.11 76.77
CA GLN A 466 43.94 40.03 75.75
C GLN A 466 44.91 39.34 74.78
N TYR A 467 45.75 38.42 75.26
CA TYR A 467 46.63 37.59 74.42
C TYR A 467 45.83 36.64 73.52
N ARG A 468 44.76 36.02 74.02
CA ARG A 468 43.83 35.22 73.19
C ARG A 468 43.15 36.07 72.12
N GLN A 469 42.71 37.28 72.43
CA GLN A 469 42.11 38.18 71.45
C GLN A 469 43.12 38.66 70.39
N THR A 470 44.39 38.85 70.78
CA THR A 470 45.46 39.24 69.84
C THR A 470 45.87 38.07 68.95
N LEU A 471 45.90 36.84 69.47
CA LEU A 471 46.11 35.63 68.67
C LEU A 471 44.96 35.41 67.66
N GLN A 472 43.71 35.62 68.09
CA GLN A 472 42.54 35.50 67.22
C GLN A 472 42.51 36.57 66.13
N LYS A 473 42.96 37.80 66.45
CA LYS A 473 43.12 38.90 65.49
C LYS A 473 44.26 38.66 64.49
N ASN A 474 45.38 38.07 64.93
CA ASN A 474 46.50 37.72 64.06
C ASN A 474 46.16 36.55 63.12
N ILE A 475 45.43 35.54 63.60
CA ILE A 475 44.92 34.44 62.76
C ILE A 475 43.94 34.97 61.70
N LEU A 476 43.07 35.93 62.05
CA LEU A 476 42.16 36.59 61.10
C LEU A 476 42.90 37.50 60.09
N MET A 477 44.00 38.16 60.46
CA MET A 477 44.81 38.93 59.52
C MET A 477 45.65 38.05 58.58
N GLU A 478 46.19 36.92 59.05
CA GLU A 478 46.90 35.96 58.18
C GLU A 478 45.94 35.26 57.21
N SER A 479 44.73 34.91 57.64
CA SER A 479 43.71 34.35 56.74
C SER A 479 43.18 35.36 55.72
N SER A 480 43.13 36.66 56.07
CA SER A 480 42.87 37.75 55.12
C SER A 480 44.02 37.95 54.11
N SER A 481 45.29 37.87 54.53
CA SER A 481 46.45 37.98 53.62
C SER A 481 46.52 36.81 52.64
N ILE A 482 46.26 35.58 53.11
CA ILE A 482 46.26 34.38 52.25
C ILE A 482 45.09 34.41 51.25
N LEU A 483 43.94 34.99 51.62
CA LEU A 483 42.80 35.18 50.71
C LEU A 483 43.04 36.29 49.66
N ASP A 484 43.79 37.34 49.99
CA ASP A 484 44.16 38.38 49.03
C ASP A 484 45.30 37.93 48.09
N ASP A 485 46.26 37.14 48.58
CA ASP A 485 47.31 36.54 47.73
C ASP A 485 46.76 35.46 46.78
N THR A 486 45.76 34.68 47.21
CA THR A 486 45.07 33.73 46.32
C THR A 486 44.16 34.42 45.28
N ARG A 487 43.59 35.60 45.60
CA ARG A 487 42.89 36.43 44.61
C ARG A 487 43.85 37.05 43.60
N LYS A 488 45.02 37.52 44.03
CA LYS A 488 46.05 38.10 43.16
C LYS A 488 46.65 37.05 42.21
N CYS A 489 46.92 35.86 42.71
CA CYS A 489 47.39 34.73 41.91
C CYS A 489 46.34 34.24 40.90
N LYS A 490 45.04 34.25 41.27
CA LYS A 490 43.93 33.93 40.35
C LYS A 490 43.77 34.97 39.23
N THR A 491 43.95 36.26 39.52
CA THR A 491 43.90 37.32 38.50
C THR A 491 45.11 37.30 37.55
N GLU A 492 46.30 36.96 38.05
CA GLU A 492 47.51 36.82 37.24
C GLU A 492 47.46 35.55 36.35
N LEU A 493 46.88 34.45 36.84
CA LEU A 493 46.71 33.21 36.09
C LEU A 493 45.60 33.33 35.01
N LEU A 494 44.55 34.10 35.26
CA LEU A 494 43.54 34.46 34.25
C LEU A 494 44.09 35.44 33.20
N ALA A 495 44.97 36.37 33.58
CA ALA A 495 45.67 37.24 32.62
C ALA A 495 46.67 36.48 31.74
N ALA A 496 47.36 35.47 32.30
CA ALA A 496 48.27 34.58 31.56
C ALA A 496 47.54 33.59 30.62
N LEU A 497 46.30 33.20 30.94
CA LEU A 497 45.45 32.40 30.04
C LEU A 497 44.88 33.24 28.90
N ALA A 498 44.56 34.51 29.14
CA ALA A 498 44.09 35.45 28.10
C ALA A 498 45.19 35.82 27.09
N THR A 499 46.46 35.86 27.49
CA THR A 499 47.59 36.03 26.55
C THR A 499 47.87 34.75 25.75
N ARG A 500 47.67 33.57 26.35
CA ARG A 500 47.80 32.27 25.65
C ARG A 500 46.69 32.01 24.61
N GLU A 501 45.50 32.60 24.79
CA GLU A 501 44.44 32.60 23.76
C GLU A 501 44.74 33.54 22.58
N LYS A 502 45.43 34.67 22.81
CA LYS A 502 45.92 35.54 21.73
C LYS A 502 47.01 34.86 20.89
N ASP A 503 47.91 34.09 21.52
CA ASP A 503 48.96 33.36 20.79
C ASP A 503 48.40 32.18 19.96
N ASN A 504 47.31 31.55 20.42
CA ASN A 504 46.59 30.52 19.63
C ASN A 504 45.82 31.09 18.42
N GLU A 505 45.34 32.34 18.49
CA GLU A 505 44.75 33.05 17.35
C GLU A 505 45.81 33.43 16.30
N VAL A 506 47.03 33.81 16.73
CA VAL A 506 48.16 34.09 15.84
C VAL A 506 48.63 32.82 15.12
N VAL A 507 48.70 31.67 15.82
CA VAL A 507 49.02 30.36 15.21
C VAL A 507 47.93 29.89 14.25
N LYS A 508 46.64 30.11 14.55
CA LYS A 508 45.53 29.81 13.63
C LYS A 508 45.55 30.70 12.38
N ARG A 509 45.92 31.99 12.49
CA ARG A 509 46.11 32.87 11.32
C ARG A 509 47.35 32.50 10.51
N PHE A 510 48.43 32.06 11.15
CA PHE A 510 49.64 31.56 10.48
C PHE A 510 49.36 30.27 9.70
N LEU A 511 48.67 29.29 10.30
CA LEU A 511 48.27 28.05 9.62
C LEU A 511 47.24 28.27 8.49
N LYS A 512 46.36 29.27 8.62
CA LYS A 512 45.41 29.65 7.56
C LYS A 512 46.11 30.38 6.39
N ARG A 513 47.24 31.05 6.63
CA ARG A 513 48.09 31.67 5.59
C ARG A 513 48.99 30.63 4.93
N PHE A 514 49.49 29.64 5.67
CA PHE A 514 50.27 28.52 5.15
C PHE A 514 49.43 27.60 4.24
N ARG A 515 48.17 27.32 4.58
CA ARG A 515 47.24 26.58 3.71
C ARG A 515 46.85 27.32 2.43
N ARG A 516 46.95 28.65 2.38
CA ARG A 516 46.71 29.43 1.15
C ARG A 516 47.93 29.50 0.22
N LEU A 517 49.14 29.32 0.75
CA LEU A 517 50.38 29.27 -0.04
C LEU A 517 50.65 27.86 -0.61
N ALA A 518 50.25 26.80 0.10
CA ALA A 518 50.35 25.43 -0.38
C ALA A 518 49.28 25.01 -1.42
N ALA A 519 48.31 25.89 -1.71
CA ALA A 519 47.26 25.65 -2.71
C ALA A 519 47.53 26.33 -4.07
N ASN A 520 48.65 27.04 -4.21
CA ASN A 520 49.06 27.74 -5.45
C ASN A 520 50.44 27.26 -5.96
N HIS A 521 50.79 26.00 -5.69
CA HIS A 521 51.90 25.29 -6.34
C HIS A 521 51.42 23.95 -6.88
#